data_AF-A0A1Q3CER3-F1
#
_entry.id   AF-A0A1Q3CER3-F1
#
_cell.length_a   1.000
_cell.length_b   1.000
_cell.length_c   1.000
_cell.angle_alpha   90.00
_cell.angle_beta   90.00
_cell.angle_gamma   90.00
#
_symmetry.space_group_name_H-M   'P 1'
#
loop_
_entity.id
_entity.type
_entity.pdbx_description
1 polymer ?
#
loop_
_entity_poly.entity_id
_entity_poly.type
_entity_poly.pdbx_seq_one_letter_code
_entity_poly.pdbx_strand_id
1 'polypeptide(L)'
;MEHLSLLLSLLTLSSAATAANIHGKREGEGEDNLSPPSHCHRSENFVSFRRSGSSQKRHWICTQKRRMTRKAKPSIKRLKAEIKEMNAQQKRIKDRRRVVKRKFEQIEAKHDQLKRETKIIMQQNANTQLRLHSLSKILKARQDRDFVTATDLTQSLRELILKQNKQRHT
;
A
#
# COMPACT_ATOMS: atom_id res chain seq x y z
N MET A 1 -16.75 19.32 24.41
CA MET A 1 -16.79 19.55 22.95
C MET A 1 -15.40 19.64 22.32
N GLU A 2 -14.36 20.01 23.07
CA GLU A 2 -13.01 20.22 22.52
C GLU A 2 -12.27 18.94 22.11
N HIS A 3 -12.49 17.82 22.79
CA HIS A 3 -11.83 16.55 22.46
C HIS A 3 -12.21 15.97 21.08
N LEU A 4 -13.40 16.30 20.57
CA LEU A 4 -13.83 15.83 19.25
C LEU A 4 -13.19 16.65 18.12
N SER A 5 -12.88 17.93 18.36
CA SER A 5 -12.16 18.79 17.42
C SER A 5 -10.71 18.33 17.20
N LEU A 6 -10.06 17.87 18.28
CA LEU A 6 -8.70 17.32 18.23
C LEU A 6 -8.62 16.01 17.45
N LEU A 7 -9.63 15.14 17.56
CA LEU A 7 -9.67 13.86 16.83
C LEU A 7 -9.93 14.04 15.32
N LEU A 8 -10.77 15.01 14.94
CA LEU A 8 -10.99 15.36 13.53
C LEU A 8 -9.73 15.98 12.87
N SER A 9 -8.98 16.78 13.63
CA SER A 9 -7.73 17.39 13.16
C SER A 9 -6.61 16.36 12.93
N LEU A 10 -6.55 15.31 13.77
CA LEU A 10 -5.58 14.22 13.58
C LEU A 10 -5.90 13.32 12.37
N LEU A 11 -7.19 13.16 12.03
CA LEU A 11 -7.62 12.38 10.86
C LEU A 11 -7.30 13.07 9.54
N THR A 12 -7.36 14.42 9.47
CA THR A 12 -7.05 15.16 8.23
C THR A 12 -5.55 15.17 7.92
N LEU A 13 -4.68 15.23 8.95
CA LEU A 13 -3.22 15.18 8.80
C LEU A 13 -2.72 13.83 8.25
N SER A 14 -3.37 12.72 8.60
CA SER A 14 -3.01 11.38 8.09
C SER A 14 -3.40 11.17 6.63
N SER A 15 -4.41 11.88 6.11
CA SER A 15 -4.86 11.74 4.72
C SER A 15 -3.97 12.52 3.74
N ALA A 16 -3.37 13.63 4.18
CA ALA A 16 -2.52 14.47 3.32
C ALA A 16 -1.17 13.82 3.00
N ALA A 17 -0.63 12.98 3.91
CA ALA A 17 0.65 12.30 3.72
C ALA A 17 0.62 11.17 2.67
N THR A 18 -0.56 10.62 2.36
CA THR A 18 -0.70 9.47 1.45
C THR A 18 -0.84 9.87 -0.02
N ALA A 19 -1.15 11.13 -0.32
CA ALA A 19 -1.34 11.63 -1.69
C ALA A 19 -0.03 11.97 -2.43
N ALA A 20 1.11 12.09 -1.72
CA ALA A 20 2.37 12.56 -2.30
C ALA A 20 3.29 11.46 -2.89
N ASN A 21 2.93 10.17 -2.83
CA ASN A 21 3.87 9.07 -3.13
C ASN A 21 3.47 8.17 -4.32
N ILE A 22 2.69 8.69 -5.27
CA ILE A 22 2.33 7.96 -6.49
C ILE A 22 2.65 8.81 -7.71
N HIS A 23 3.92 9.10 -7.97
CA HIS A 23 4.41 9.46 -9.31
C HIS A 23 5.86 8.98 -9.48
N GLY A 24 5.97 7.67 -9.75
CA GLY A 24 7.20 7.01 -10.17
C GLY A 24 6.98 6.32 -11.52
N LYS A 25 6.56 7.10 -12.51
CA LYS A 25 6.51 6.71 -13.92
C LYS A 25 7.96 6.59 -14.40
N ARG A 26 8.39 5.38 -14.80
CA ARG A 26 9.58 5.23 -15.62
C ARG A 26 9.32 4.14 -16.66
N GLU A 27 8.98 4.65 -17.84
CA GLU A 27 9.08 3.98 -19.13
C GLU A 27 10.52 3.52 -19.36
N GLY A 28 10.67 2.48 -20.18
CA GLY A 28 11.96 1.89 -20.53
C GLY A 28 11.80 0.56 -21.22
N GLU A 29 11.13 0.59 -22.38
CA GLU A 29 11.31 -0.41 -23.43
C GLU A 29 12.79 -0.50 -23.84
N GLY A 30 13.24 -1.69 -24.24
CA GLY A 30 14.61 -1.93 -24.66
C GLY A 30 14.95 -3.40 -24.64
N GLU A 31 14.25 -4.20 -25.46
CA GLU A 31 14.71 -5.53 -25.86
C GLU A 31 15.94 -5.38 -26.74
N ASP A 32 17.12 -5.27 -26.12
CA ASP A 32 18.38 -5.45 -26.83
C ASP A 32 18.62 -6.95 -27.03
N ASN A 33 18.10 -7.43 -28.14
CA ASN A 33 18.54 -8.64 -28.82
C ASN A 33 20.07 -8.58 -28.98
N LEU A 34 20.78 -9.19 -28.03
CA LEU A 34 22.19 -9.53 -28.17
C LEU A 34 22.31 -10.65 -29.22
N SER A 35 22.21 -10.27 -30.50
CA SER A 35 22.72 -11.11 -31.58
C SER A 35 24.18 -11.47 -31.28
N PRO A 36 24.58 -12.74 -31.46
CA PRO A 36 25.98 -13.12 -31.33
C PRO A 36 26.83 -12.30 -32.30
N PRO A 37 28.09 -11.97 -31.94
CA PRO A 37 29.00 -11.37 -32.91
C PRO A 37 29.11 -12.30 -34.10
N SER A 38 28.72 -11.80 -35.27
CA SER A 38 28.82 -12.45 -36.57
C SER A 38 30.12 -13.23 -36.70
N HIS A 39 29.98 -14.52 -37.02
CA HIS A 39 31.05 -15.39 -37.49
C HIS A 39 31.86 -14.66 -38.58
N CYS A 40 33.17 -14.54 -38.40
CA CYS A 40 34.05 -14.19 -39.50
C CYS A 40 34.02 -15.34 -40.50
N HIS A 41 33.30 -15.19 -41.61
CA HIS A 41 33.50 -16.05 -42.77
C HIS A 41 34.94 -15.89 -43.24
N ARG A 42 35.71 -16.97 -43.11
CA ARG A 42 37.01 -17.12 -43.77
C ARG A 42 36.70 -17.38 -45.26
N SER A 43 36.74 -16.34 -46.08
CA SER A 43 36.77 -16.53 -47.53
C SER A 43 38.19 -16.90 -47.94
N GLU A 44 38.36 -18.16 -48.32
CA GLU A 44 39.50 -18.61 -49.09
C GLU A 44 39.26 -18.17 -50.52
N ASN A 45 39.94 -17.10 -50.95
CA ASN A 45 40.31 -16.92 -52.34
C ASN A 45 41.50 -15.97 -52.46
N PHE A 46 42.49 -16.49 -53.16
CA PHE A 46 43.84 -16.01 -53.39
C PHE A 46 43.87 -14.90 -54.45
N VAL A 47 44.38 -13.71 -54.10
CA VAL A 47 45.12 -12.84 -55.04
C VAL A 47 46.22 -12.13 -54.26
N SER A 48 47.46 -12.38 -54.69
CA SER A 48 48.68 -11.74 -54.23
C SER A 48 48.69 -10.26 -54.62
N PHE A 49 48.52 -9.38 -53.62
CA PHE A 49 48.75 -7.95 -53.81
C PHE A 49 49.46 -7.35 -52.58
N ARG A 50 50.59 -6.68 -52.82
CA ARG A 50 51.53 -6.10 -51.85
C ARG A 50 50.86 -5.61 -50.56
N ARG A 51 51.16 -6.25 -49.43
CA ARG A 51 50.62 -5.89 -48.09
C ARG A 51 51.71 -5.87 -47.04
N SER A 52 52.63 -4.91 -47.11
CA SER A 52 53.75 -4.84 -46.16
C SER A 52 53.55 -3.84 -45.00
N GLY A 53 52.42 -3.11 -44.93
CA GLY A 53 52.15 -2.15 -43.85
C GLY A 53 50.81 -2.29 -43.11
N SER A 54 49.80 -2.94 -43.71
CA SER A 54 48.43 -2.96 -43.18
C SER A 54 48.08 -4.22 -42.37
N SER A 55 48.90 -5.27 -42.42
CA SER A 55 48.68 -6.52 -41.68
C SER A 55 49.14 -6.41 -40.22
N GLN A 56 50.32 -5.80 -40.00
CA GLN A 56 50.87 -5.52 -38.66
C GLN A 56 49.92 -4.65 -37.83
N LYS A 57 49.39 -3.57 -38.43
CA LYS A 57 48.47 -2.63 -37.78
C LYS A 57 47.14 -3.27 -37.41
N ARG A 58 46.57 -4.10 -38.30
CA ARG A 58 45.35 -4.87 -38.03
C ARG A 58 45.56 -5.93 -36.94
N HIS A 59 46.70 -6.61 -36.95
CA HIS A 59 47.08 -7.56 -35.90
C HIS A 59 47.19 -6.87 -34.53
N TRP A 60 47.86 -5.71 -34.47
CA TRP A 60 48.00 -4.91 -33.24
C TRP A 60 46.65 -4.42 -32.70
N ILE A 61 45.75 -3.95 -33.56
CA ILE A 61 44.38 -3.54 -33.14
C ILE A 61 43.62 -4.75 -32.58
N CYS A 62 43.71 -5.90 -33.22
CA CYS A 62 43.00 -7.11 -32.79
C CYS A 62 43.54 -7.66 -31.46
N THR A 63 44.87 -7.66 -31.27
CA THR A 63 45.49 -8.07 -30.01
C THR A 63 45.17 -7.09 -28.87
N GLN A 64 45.19 -5.79 -29.14
CA GLN A 64 44.81 -4.76 -28.18
C GLN A 64 43.33 -4.88 -27.77
N LYS A 65 42.42 -5.06 -28.75
CA LYS A 65 40.99 -5.29 -28.48
C LYS A 65 40.80 -6.56 -27.63
N ARG A 66 41.49 -7.66 -27.97
CA ARG A 66 41.43 -8.92 -27.19
C ARG A 66 41.96 -8.75 -25.77
N ARG A 67 43.01 -7.94 -25.56
CA ARG A 67 43.55 -7.60 -24.23
C ARG A 67 42.53 -6.82 -23.40
N MET A 68 41.91 -5.79 -23.99
CA MET A 68 40.87 -5.01 -23.32
C MET A 68 39.64 -5.85 -22.98
N THR A 69 39.17 -6.71 -23.89
CA THR A 69 38.07 -7.64 -23.61
C THR A 69 38.46 -8.65 -22.52
N ARG A 70 39.71 -9.17 -22.51
CA ARG A 70 40.18 -10.06 -21.45
C ARG A 70 40.19 -9.37 -20.07
N LYS A 71 40.54 -8.09 -20.01
CA LYS A 71 40.48 -7.28 -18.78
C LYS A 71 39.04 -6.98 -18.32
N ALA A 72 38.11 -6.76 -19.25
CA ALA A 72 36.71 -6.47 -18.94
C ALA A 72 35.83 -7.71 -18.66
N LYS A 73 36.21 -8.89 -19.17
CA LYS A 73 35.45 -10.14 -18.98
C LYS A 73 35.19 -10.49 -17.49
N PRO A 74 36.18 -10.40 -16.59
CA PRO A 74 35.96 -10.65 -15.17
C PRO A 74 34.99 -9.66 -14.51
N SER A 75 35.09 -8.36 -14.81
CA SER A 75 34.18 -7.36 -14.25
C SER A 75 32.76 -7.56 -14.74
N ILE A 76 32.56 -7.84 -16.03
CA ILE A 76 31.24 -8.18 -16.58
C ILE A 76 30.66 -9.44 -15.91
N LYS A 77 31.48 -10.46 -15.65
CA LYS A 77 31.03 -11.67 -14.94
C LYS A 77 30.59 -11.36 -13.51
N ARG A 78 31.34 -10.52 -12.78
CA ARG A 78 30.99 -10.08 -11.41
C ARG A 78 29.69 -9.29 -11.41
N LEU A 79 29.58 -8.29 -12.30
CA LEU A 79 28.35 -7.50 -12.45
C LEU A 79 27.14 -8.37 -12.77
N LYS A 80 27.27 -9.38 -13.65
CA LYS A 80 26.18 -10.33 -13.92
C LYS A 80 25.77 -11.14 -12.70
N ALA A 81 26.73 -11.52 -11.84
CA ALA A 81 26.43 -12.23 -10.61
C ALA A 81 25.74 -11.32 -9.58
N GLU A 82 26.23 -10.09 -9.42
CA GLU A 82 25.61 -9.07 -8.57
C GLU A 82 24.18 -8.74 -9.01
N ILE A 83 23.94 -8.57 -10.32
CA ILE A 83 22.60 -8.35 -10.86
C ILE A 83 21.67 -9.52 -10.53
N LYS A 84 22.15 -10.77 -10.65
CA LYS A 84 21.35 -11.94 -10.29
C LYS A 84 21.01 -11.96 -8.80
N GLU A 85 21.97 -11.63 -7.94
CA GLU A 85 21.74 -11.57 -6.49
C GLU A 85 20.77 -10.44 -6.13
N MET A 86 20.96 -9.24 -6.70
CA MET A 86 20.03 -8.12 -6.51
C MET A 86 18.61 -8.48 -6.95
N ASN A 87 18.45 -9.17 -8.08
CA ASN A 87 17.14 -9.61 -8.55
C ASN A 87 16.49 -10.62 -7.57
N ALA A 88 17.27 -11.54 -7.02
CA ALA A 88 16.80 -12.49 -6.01
C ALA A 88 16.36 -11.77 -4.72
N GLN A 89 17.17 -10.82 -4.25
CA GLN A 89 16.85 -9.99 -3.09
C GLN A 89 15.60 -9.14 -3.33
N GLN A 90 15.49 -8.51 -4.49
CA GLN A 90 14.32 -7.70 -4.85
C GLN A 90 13.05 -8.55 -4.91
N LYS A 91 13.12 -9.79 -5.39
CA LYS A 91 12.00 -10.74 -5.32
C LYS A 91 11.58 -11.01 -3.88
N ARG A 92 12.55 -11.32 -2.99
CA ARG A 92 12.28 -11.52 -1.56
C ARG A 92 11.65 -10.29 -0.90
N ILE A 93 12.11 -9.08 -1.25
CA ILE A 93 11.54 -7.83 -0.75
C ILE A 93 10.09 -7.65 -1.23
N LYS A 94 9.82 -7.91 -2.52
CA LYS A 94 8.45 -7.84 -3.08
C LYS A 94 7.51 -8.81 -2.37
N ASP A 95 7.96 -10.05 -2.12
CA ASP A 95 7.15 -11.05 -1.44
C ASP A 95 6.88 -10.68 0.03
N ARG A 96 7.90 -10.21 0.75
CA ARG A 96 7.72 -9.68 2.11
C ARG A 96 6.75 -8.49 2.13
N ARG A 97 6.88 -7.55 1.20
CA ARG A 97 5.98 -6.41 1.07
C ARG A 97 4.54 -6.84 0.81
N ARG A 98 4.31 -7.85 -0.02
CA ARG A 98 2.97 -8.44 -0.25
C ARG A 98 2.37 -9.03 1.02
N VAL A 99 3.17 -9.76 1.80
CA VAL A 99 2.71 -10.33 3.08
C VAL A 99 2.31 -9.22 4.05
N VAL A 100 3.16 -8.20 4.20
CA VAL A 100 2.85 -7.05 5.06
C VAL A 100 1.59 -6.35 4.59
N LYS A 101 1.44 -6.08 3.29
CA LYS A 101 0.24 -5.46 2.72
C LYS A 101 -1.04 -6.25 3.05
N ARG A 102 -1.03 -7.57 2.86
CA ARG A 102 -2.18 -8.44 3.19
C ARG A 102 -2.54 -8.38 4.68
N LYS A 103 -1.54 -8.32 5.56
CA LYS A 103 -1.78 -8.17 7.01
C LYS A 103 -2.43 -6.82 7.31
N PHE A 104 -1.98 -5.73 6.68
CA PHE A 104 -2.60 -4.41 6.83
C PHE A 104 -4.04 -4.41 6.32
N GLU A 105 -4.31 -4.96 5.14
CA GLU A 105 -5.67 -5.09 4.58
C GLU A 105 -6.59 -5.86 5.55
N GLN A 106 -6.09 -6.92 6.19
CA GLN A 106 -6.85 -7.65 7.22
C GLN A 106 -7.10 -6.81 8.49
N ILE A 107 -6.12 -6.02 8.92
CA ILE A 107 -6.26 -5.13 10.08
C ILE A 107 -7.29 -4.04 9.79
N GLU A 108 -7.23 -3.43 8.60
CA GLU A 108 -8.18 -2.40 8.17
C GLU A 108 -9.61 -2.95 8.12
N ALA A 109 -9.80 -4.14 7.55
CA ALA A 109 -11.11 -4.79 7.54
C ALA A 109 -11.67 -5.04 8.96
N LYS A 110 -10.81 -5.51 9.89
CA LYS A 110 -11.18 -5.69 11.31
C LYS A 110 -11.49 -4.35 11.97
N HIS A 111 -10.70 -3.31 11.70
CA HIS A 111 -10.92 -1.98 12.25
C HIS A 111 -12.27 -1.40 11.78
N ASP A 112 -12.60 -1.55 10.50
CA ASP A 112 -13.89 -1.08 9.96
C ASP A 112 -15.08 -1.86 10.52
N GLN A 113 -14.90 -3.15 10.81
CA GLN A 113 -15.89 -3.92 11.56
C GLN A 113 -16.05 -3.39 12.98
N LEU A 114 -14.96 -3.23 13.74
CA LEU A 114 -15.00 -2.71 15.12
C LEU A 114 -15.61 -1.31 15.19
N LYS A 115 -15.33 -0.45 14.20
CA LYS A 115 -15.91 0.88 14.10
C LYS A 115 -17.44 0.82 13.92
N ARG A 116 -17.94 -0.10 13.10
CA ARG A 116 -19.39 -0.32 12.92
C ARG A 116 -20.04 -0.84 14.20
N GLU A 117 -19.45 -1.85 14.83
CA GLU A 117 -19.93 -2.41 16.10
C GLU A 117 -19.95 -1.36 17.21
N THR A 118 -18.89 -0.59 17.33
CA THR A 118 -18.80 0.51 18.32
C THR A 118 -19.89 1.54 18.09
N LYS A 119 -20.16 1.94 16.84
CA LYS A 119 -21.25 2.88 16.52
C LYS A 119 -22.62 2.36 16.98
N ILE A 120 -22.87 1.06 16.79
CA ILE A 120 -24.11 0.41 17.23
C ILE A 120 -24.20 0.44 18.76
N ILE A 121 -23.13 0.04 19.46
CA ILE A 121 -23.07 0.04 20.93
C ILE A 121 -23.26 1.46 21.48
N MET A 122 -22.60 2.46 20.90
CA MET A 122 -22.75 3.87 21.29
C MET A 122 -24.20 4.33 21.15
N GLN A 123 -24.85 4.02 20.03
CA GLN A 123 -26.26 4.36 19.81
C GLN A 123 -27.17 3.66 20.82
N GLN A 124 -26.93 2.38 21.10
CA GLN A 124 -27.68 1.63 22.10
C GLN A 124 -27.46 2.20 23.50
N ASN A 125 -26.23 2.56 23.85
CA ASN A 125 -25.89 3.16 25.14
C ASN A 125 -26.58 4.51 25.33
N ALA A 126 -26.53 5.39 24.33
CA ALA A 126 -27.24 6.68 24.35
C ALA A 126 -28.76 6.47 24.53
N ASN A 127 -29.34 5.50 23.83
CA ASN A 127 -30.75 5.15 23.97
C ASN A 127 -31.10 4.66 25.39
N THR A 128 -30.25 3.83 25.98
CA THR A 128 -30.41 3.36 27.37
C THR A 128 -30.29 4.50 28.37
N GLN A 129 -29.32 5.39 28.21
CA GLN A 129 -29.17 6.58 29.06
C GLN A 129 -30.41 7.47 29.02
N LEU A 130 -30.98 7.70 27.84
CA LEU A 130 -32.24 8.47 27.71
C LEU A 130 -33.41 7.80 28.43
N ARG A 131 -33.52 6.46 28.37
CA ARG A 131 -34.56 5.71 29.08
C ARG A 131 -34.38 5.84 30.60
N LEU A 132 -33.16 5.65 31.10
CA LEU A 132 -32.85 5.78 32.52
C LEU A 132 -33.12 7.18 33.05
N HIS A 133 -32.71 8.21 32.31
CA HIS A 133 -33.00 9.60 32.66
C HIS A 133 -34.50 9.88 32.76
N SER A 134 -35.28 9.37 31.81
CA SER A 134 -36.74 9.50 31.81
C SER A 134 -37.37 8.78 33.01
N LEU A 135 -36.91 7.57 33.31
CA LEU A 135 -37.36 6.81 34.50
C LEU A 135 -37.04 7.56 35.79
N SER A 136 -35.84 8.13 35.91
CA SER A 136 -35.45 8.92 37.08
C SER A 136 -36.36 10.14 37.28
N LYS A 137 -36.71 10.85 36.19
CA LYS A 137 -37.67 11.96 36.25
C LYS A 137 -39.07 11.51 36.69
N ILE A 138 -39.55 10.37 36.20
CA ILE A 138 -40.85 9.81 36.61
C ILE A 138 -40.84 9.49 38.10
N LEU A 139 -39.78 8.85 38.60
CA LEU A 139 -39.65 8.54 40.03
C LEU A 139 -39.65 9.82 40.87
N LYS A 140 -38.95 10.86 40.43
CA LYS A 140 -38.94 12.16 41.10
C LYS A 140 -40.33 12.82 41.12
N ALA A 141 -41.03 12.89 39.98
CA ALA A 141 -42.39 13.43 39.91
C ALA A 141 -43.36 12.69 40.84
N ARG A 142 -43.24 11.35 40.93
CA ARG A 142 -44.04 10.55 41.88
C ARG A 142 -43.68 10.81 43.34
N GLN A 143 -42.40 10.99 43.64
CA GLN A 143 -41.93 11.37 44.98
C GLN A 143 -42.51 12.73 45.39
N ASP A 144 -42.56 13.68 44.45
CA ASP A 144 -43.11 15.02 44.63
C ASP A 144 -44.67 15.06 44.57
N ARG A 145 -45.33 13.90 44.41
CA ARG A 145 -46.79 13.73 44.24
C ARG A 145 -47.38 14.45 43.01
N ASP A 146 -46.53 14.79 42.03
CA ASP A 146 -46.96 15.34 40.75
C ASP A 146 -47.30 14.20 39.78
N PHE A 147 -48.54 13.72 39.88
CA PHE A 147 -49.03 12.62 39.06
C PHE A 147 -49.26 13.01 37.61
N VAL A 148 -49.60 14.28 37.33
CA VAL A 148 -49.83 14.77 35.96
C VAL A 148 -48.53 14.72 35.17
N THR A 149 -47.46 15.29 35.72
CA THR A 149 -46.14 15.23 35.09
C THR A 149 -45.62 13.80 35.00
N ALA A 150 -45.87 12.96 36.02
CA ALA A 150 -45.48 11.55 35.97
C ALA A 150 -46.20 10.77 34.85
N THR A 151 -47.49 11.03 34.59
CA THR A 151 -48.23 10.41 33.50
C THR A 151 -47.71 10.86 32.13
N ASP A 152 -47.44 12.15 31.96
CA ASP A 152 -46.95 12.71 30.70
C ASP A 152 -45.55 12.19 30.35
N LEU A 153 -44.67 12.11 31.35
CA LEU A 153 -43.34 11.51 31.19
C LEU A 153 -43.42 10.01 30.87
N THR A 154 -44.39 9.29 31.45
CA THR A 154 -44.60 7.86 31.17
C THR A 154 -45.05 7.65 29.73
N GLN A 155 -45.97 8.48 29.23
CA GLN A 155 -46.41 8.43 27.84
C GLN A 155 -45.26 8.77 26.88
N SER A 156 -44.50 9.83 27.18
CA SER A 156 -43.31 10.22 26.40
C SER A 156 -42.26 9.11 26.34
N LEU A 157 -42.03 8.40 27.46
CA LEU A 157 -41.11 7.26 27.51
C LEU A 157 -41.58 6.10 26.63
N ARG A 158 -42.89 5.79 26.61
CA ARG A 158 -43.47 4.76 25.73
C ARG A 158 -43.21 5.08 24.26
N GLU A 159 -43.46 6.33 23.86
CA GLU A 159 -43.21 6.78 22.48
C GLU A 159 -41.73 6.73 22.10
N LEU A 160 -40.84 7.15 23.02
CA LEU A 160 -39.40 7.06 22.84
C LEU A 160 -38.94 5.61 22.62
N ILE A 161 -39.43 4.67 23.43
CA ILE A 161 -39.11 3.24 23.28
C ILE A 161 -39.60 2.71 21.93
N LEU A 162 -40.82 3.06 21.51
CA LEU A 162 -41.36 2.68 20.20
C LEU A 162 -40.50 3.20 19.05
N LYS A 163 -40.09 4.48 19.10
CA LYS A 163 -39.20 5.08 18.09
C LYS A 163 -37.85 4.37 18.03
N GLN A 164 -37.23 4.10 19.18
CA GLN A 164 -35.95 3.40 19.25
C GLN A 164 -36.02 1.94 18.79
N ASN A 165 -37.14 1.25 19.04
CA ASN A 165 -37.33 -0.12 18.58
C ASN A 165 -37.48 -0.16 17.05
N LYS A 166 -38.20 0.81 16.45
CA LYS A 166 -38.27 0.92 14.98
C LYS A 166 -36.88 1.10 14.36
N GLN A 167 -36.03 1.94 14.96
CA GLN A 167 -34.65 2.18 14.52
C GLN A 167 -33.70 1.00 14.71
N ARG A 168 -34.06 0.00 15.53
CA ARG A 168 -33.25 -1.23 15.72
C ARG A 168 -33.50 -2.29 14.64
N HIS A 169 -34.64 -2.21 13.94
CA HIS A 169 -35.07 -3.20 12.94
C HIS A 169 -34.90 -2.72 11.49
N THR A 170 -34.33 -1.52 11.30
CA THR A 170 -33.94 -0.94 10.01
C THR A 170 -32.43 -0.88 9.91
#